data_AF-A0A428QT08-F1
#
_entry.id   AF-A0A428QT08-F1
#
_cell.length_a   1.000
_cell.length_b   1.000
_cell.length_c   1.000
_cell.angle_alpha   90.00
_cell.angle_beta   90.00
_cell.angle_gamma   90.00
#
_symmetry.space_group_name_H-M   'P 1'
#
loop_
_entity.id
_entity.type
_entity.pdbx_description
1 polymer ?
#
loop_
_entity_poly.entity_id
_entity_poly.type
_entity_poly.pdbx_seq_one_letter_code
_entity_poly.pdbx_strand_id
1 'polypeptide(L)'
;MASFGLHTTSDQASKALKENITGKTIVITGVSPGSLGADTAQAILAQSPAQLILASQKESKLHEVTKSLDIPAGSSVYPLVLDLASHDAVRKAAAELSRYVDAIGAMICTAGVMALPSYQESKDGWIDENGNLNSAIKVKTLAEGAATGIMAAFDHRLSNEGRYFLADGALTAQGLLPAAVDTAIAAKLWGISEKPVK
;
A
#
# COMPACT_ATOMS: atom_id res chain seq x y z
N MET A 1 5.49 -23.64 -6.17
CA MET A 1 4.91 -22.28 -6.08
C MET A 1 5.22 -21.73 -4.69
N ALA A 2 5.57 -20.45 -4.58
CA ALA A 2 5.77 -19.83 -3.27
C ALA A 2 4.42 -19.82 -2.52
N SER A 3 4.42 -20.31 -1.28
CA SER A 3 3.27 -20.18 -0.37
C SER A 3 3.46 -18.91 0.43
N PHE A 4 2.47 -18.04 0.42
CA PHE A 4 2.44 -16.80 1.18
C PHE A 4 1.52 -16.95 2.39
N GLY A 5 1.84 -16.27 3.48
CA GLY A 5 1.07 -16.35 4.72
C GLY A 5 1.43 -15.24 5.70
N LEU A 6 0.95 -15.41 6.94
CA LEU A 6 1.06 -14.41 8.02
C LEU A 6 2.46 -13.83 8.21
N HIS A 7 3.50 -14.67 8.06
CA HIS A 7 4.88 -14.31 8.29
C HIS A 7 5.69 -14.07 7.01
N THR A 8 5.01 -13.96 5.87
CA THR A 8 5.67 -13.56 4.62
C THR A 8 6.09 -12.10 4.73
N THR A 9 7.38 -11.84 4.54
CA THR A 9 7.92 -10.48 4.52
C THR A 9 7.83 -9.84 3.13
N SER A 10 7.94 -8.51 3.07
CA SER A 10 8.03 -7.74 1.83
C SER A 10 9.18 -8.18 0.91
N ASP A 11 10.34 -8.50 1.48
CA ASP A 11 11.49 -9.06 0.75
C ASP A 11 11.15 -10.42 0.13
N GLN A 12 10.49 -11.30 0.87
CA GLN A 12 10.09 -12.61 0.37
C GLN A 12 9.05 -12.47 -0.75
N ALA A 13 8.04 -11.62 -0.55
CA ALA A 13 6.99 -11.35 -1.54
C ALA A 13 7.56 -10.74 -2.82
N SER A 14 8.36 -9.68 -2.71
CA SER A 14 8.96 -8.99 -3.84
C SER A 14 9.90 -9.91 -4.63
N LYS A 15 10.76 -10.67 -3.94
CA LYS A 15 11.66 -11.64 -4.58
C LYS A 15 10.89 -12.74 -5.31
N ALA A 16 9.81 -13.25 -4.71
CA ALA A 16 8.98 -14.29 -5.35
C ALA A 16 8.22 -13.77 -6.58
N LEU A 17 7.95 -12.46 -6.64
CA LEU A 17 7.22 -11.80 -7.72
C LEU A 17 8.13 -10.95 -8.63
N LYS A 18 9.45 -11.16 -8.56
CA LYS A 18 10.46 -10.35 -9.26
C LYS A 18 10.14 -10.12 -10.73
N GLU A 19 9.79 -11.17 -11.47
CA GLU A 19 9.51 -11.10 -12.91
C GLU A 19 8.36 -10.12 -13.23
N ASN A 20 7.43 -9.94 -12.30
CA ASN A 20 6.31 -9.02 -12.41
C ASN A 20 6.63 -7.61 -11.89
N ILE A 21 7.81 -7.38 -11.30
CA ILE A 21 8.24 -6.08 -10.76
C ILE A 21 9.29 -5.45 -11.68
N THR A 22 10.23 -6.25 -12.19
CA THR A 22 11.36 -5.79 -12.98
C THR A 22 10.90 -4.95 -14.19
N GLY A 23 11.54 -3.80 -14.37
CA GLY A 23 11.29 -2.91 -15.50
C GLY A 23 9.94 -2.18 -15.48
N LYS A 24 9.14 -2.27 -14.42
CA LYS A 24 7.86 -1.54 -14.31
C LYS A 24 8.03 -0.17 -13.67
N THR A 25 7.12 0.74 -14.02
CA THR A 25 6.88 1.98 -13.28
C THR A 25 5.85 1.73 -12.19
N ILE A 26 6.22 1.99 -10.93
CA ILE A 26 5.41 1.64 -9.75
C ILE A 26 5.19 2.90 -8.91
N VAL A 27 3.95 3.10 -8.43
CA VAL A 27 3.60 4.19 -7.52
C VAL A 27 3.29 3.61 -6.13
N ILE A 28 3.88 4.16 -5.07
CA ILE A 28 3.57 3.79 -3.69
C ILE A 28 3.06 5.03 -2.96
N THR A 29 1.86 4.97 -2.37
CA THR A 29 1.34 6.06 -1.53
C THR A 29 1.60 5.81 -0.05
N GLY A 30 1.61 6.87 0.76
CA GLY A 30 1.79 6.75 2.22
C GLY A 30 3.24 6.51 2.63
N VAL A 31 4.19 6.97 1.82
CA VAL A 31 5.62 6.77 2.09
C VAL A 31 6.10 7.78 3.13
N SER A 32 6.63 7.26 4.24
CA SER A 32 7.38 8.01 5.24
C SER A 32 8.40 7.12 5.96
N PRO A 33 9.38 7.70 6.67
CA PRO A 33 10.30 6.91 7.49
C PRO A 33 9.56 5.95 8.43
N GLY A 34 9.98 4.69 8.48
CA GLY A 34 9.35 3.64 9.30
C GLY A 34 7.94 3.20 8.89
N SER A 35 7.43 3.66 7.73
CA SER A 35 6.12 3.24 7.23
C SER A 35 6.18 1.93 6.44
N LEU A 36 5.03 1.27 6.32
CA LEU A 36 4.84 0.15 5.39
C LEU A 36 5.21 0.54 3.95
N GLY A 37 4.96 1.79 3.55
CA GLY A 37 5.31 2.29 2.22
C GLY A 37 6.82 2.38 1.99
N ALA A 38 7.61 2.76 3.00
CA ALA A 38 9.06 2.79 2.91
C ALA A 38 9.67 1.39 2.84
N ASP A 39 9.17 0.45 3.66
CA ASP A 39 9.58 -0.95 3.63
C ASP A 39 9.24 -1.59 2.26
N THR A 40 8.03 -1.34 1.75
CA THR A 40 7.60 -1.75 0.40
C THR A 40 8.52 -1.17 -0.68
N ALA A 41 8.88 0.11 -0.59
CA ALA A 41 9.75 0.77 -1.56
C ALA A 41 11.13 0.11 -1.62
N GLN A 42 11.72 -0.20 -0.46
CA GLN A 42 13.01 -0.87 -0.37
C GLN A 42 12.96 -2.28 -0.99
N ALA A 43 11.95 -3.07 -0.65
CA ALA A 43 11.77 -4.43 -1.16
C ALA A 43 11.56 -4.44 -2.69
N ILE A 44 10.76 -3.51 -3.21
CA ILE A 44 10.50 -3.38 -4.64
C ILE A 44 11.74 -2.93 -5.40
N LEU A 45 12.48 -1.92 -4.92
CA LEU A 45 13.71 -1.45 -5.57
C LEU A 45 14.75 -2.56 -5.74
N ALA A 46 14.87 -3.45 -4.76
CA ALA A 46 15.76 -4.61 -4.83
C ALA A 46 15.46 -5.55 -6.02
N GLN A 47 14.28 -5.44 -6.64
CA GLN A 47 13.87 -6.23 -7.80
C GLN A 47 14.01 -5.48 -9.15
N SER A 48 14.71 -4.35 -9.16
CA SER A 48 15.04 -3.55 -10.35
C SER A 48 13.81 -3.10 -11.18
N PRO A 49 12.87 -2.36 -10.57
CA PRO A 49 11.81 -1.70 -11.33
C PRO A 49 12.42 -0.63 -12.26
N ALA A 50 11.73 -0.20 -13.31
CA ALA A 50 12.24 0.91 -14.13
C ALA A 50 12.17 2.23 -13.35
N GLN A 51 11.02 2.50 -12.72
CA GLN A 51 10.76 3.74 -12.01
C GLN A 51 9.94 3.47 -10.75
N LEU A 52 10.30 4.11 -9.65
CA LEU A 52 9.53 4.07 -8.40
C LEU A 52 9.12 5.49 -7.99
N ILE A 53 7.82 5.73 -7.91
CA ILE A 53 7.25 7.01 -7.49
C ILE A 53 6.83 6.87 -6.03
N LEU A 54 7.44 7.68 -5.16
CA LEU A 54 7.15 7.72 -3.74
C LEU A 54 6.18 8.88 -3.48
N ALA A 55 4.94 8.56 -3.12
CA ALA A 55 3.88 9.55 -2.95
C ALA A 55 3.50 9.74 -1.47
N SER A 56 3.51 10.98 -1.02
CA SER A 56 3.14 11.36 0.35
C SER A 56 2.84 12.85 0.46
N GLN A 57 2.17 13.26 1.53
CA GLN A 57 1.81 14.68 1.75
C GLN A 57 3.03 15.58 1.99
N LYS A 58 4.04 15.08 2.71
CA LYS A 58 5.18 15.89 3.15
C LYS A 58 6.42 15.58 2.33
N GLU A 59 6.85 16.56 1.55
CA GLU A 59 8.07 16.48 0.74
C GLU A 59 9.31 16.13 1.57
N SER A 60 9.44 16.67 2.79
CA SER A 60 10.57 16.36 3.67
C SER A 60 10.69 14.87 4.01
N LYS A 61 9.56 14.19 4.25
CA LYS A 61 9.51 12.74 4.51
C LYS A 61 9.89 11.94 3.27
N LEU A 62 9.46 12.39 2.09
CA LEU A 62 9.83 11.75 0.83
C LEU A 62 11.33 11.87 0.56
N HIS A 63 11.91 13.04 0.81
CA HIS A 63 13.36 13.24 0.69
C HIS A 63 14.16 12.37 1.66
N GLU A 64 13.71 12.23 2.91
CA GLU A 64 14.36 11.37 3.89
C GLU A 64 14.39 9.91 3.43
N VAL A 65 13.24 9.38 3.00
CA VAL A 65 13.17 8.00 2.48
C VAL A 65 13.97 7.85 1.19
N THR A 66 13.89 8.80 0.25
CA THR A 66 14.65 8.73 -1.01
C THR A 66 16.16 8.64 -0.75
N LYS A 67 16.67 9.36 0.25
CA LYS A 67 18.08 9.32 0.64
C LYS A 67 18.51 8.02 1.31
N SER A 68 17.59 7.28 1.93
CA SER A 68 17.89 6.01 2.59
C SER A 68 17.87 4.81 1.66
N LEU A 69 17.34 4.96 0.45
CA LEU A 69 17.18 3.85 -0.50
C LEU A 69 18.47 3.60 -1.27
N ASP A 70 18.83 2.32 -1.38
CA ASP A 70 19.82 1.84 -2.35
C ASP A 70 19.15 1.67 -3.72
N ILE A 71 19.48 2.56 -4.66
CA ILE A 71 18.86 2.61 -5.98
C ILE A 71 19.75 1.83 -6.96
N PRO A 72 19.31 0.66 -7.47
CA PRO A 72 20.12 -0.12 -8.39
C PRO A 72 20.26 0.58 -9.74
N ALA A 73 21.34 0.26 -10.46
CA ALA A 73 21.58 0.75 -11.80
C ALA A 73 20.39 0.42 -12.73
N GLY A 74 19.92 1.42 -13.47
CA GLY A 74 18.76 1.29 -14.37
C GLY A 74 17.40 1.54 -13.73
N SER A 75 17.33 1.74 -12.41
CA SER A 75 16.13 2.21 -11.71
C SER A 75 16.21 3.71 -11.43
N SER A 76 15.05 4.37 -11.38
CA SER A 76 14.94 5.77 -10.94
C SER A 76 13.88 5.91 -9.84
N VAL A 77 14.09 6.85 -8.91
CA VAL A 77 13.15 7.13 -7.82
C VAL A 77 12.72 8.59 -7.89
N TYR A 78 11.42 8.84 -7.86
CA TYR A 78 10.85 10.19 -7.93
C TYR A 78 9.91 10.45 -6.75
N PRO A 79 10.13 11.52 -5.96
CA PRO A 79 9.16 11.95 -4.96
C PRO A 79 7.98 12.64 -5.66
N LEU A 80 6.76 12.35 -5.19
CA LEU A 80 5.53 13.01 -5.63
C LEU A 80 4.76 13.53 -4.42
N VAL A 81 4.59 14.84 -4.32
CA VAL A 81 3.74 15.42 -3.27
C VAL A 81 2.28 15.12 -3.60
N LEU A 82 1.64 14.33 -2.74
CA LEU A 82 0.26 13.87 -2.93
C LEU A 82 -0.49 13.95 -1.61
N ASP A 83 -1.46 14.87 -1.56
CA ASP A 83 -2.45 14.90 -0.49
C ASP A 83 -3.75 14.24 -0.95
N LEU A 84 -3.97 13.01 -0.48
CA LEU A 84 -5.17 12.24 -0.77
C LEU A 84 -6.44 12.81 -0.11
N ALA A 85 -6.32 13.77 0.81
CA ALA A 85 -7.46 14.48 1.38
C ALA A 85 -8.01 15.59 0.46
N SER A 86 -7.33 15.91 -0.64
CA SER A 86 -7.72 16.98 -1.56
C SER A 86 -7.79 16.49 -3.01
N HIS A 87 -9.00 16.48 -3.59
CA HIS A 87 -9.18 16.12 -5.01
C HIS A 87 -8.38 17.02 -5.95
N ASP A 88 -8.22 18.31 -5.63
CA ASP A 88 -7.40 19.22 -6.42
C ASP A 88 -5.93 18.84 -6.36
N ALA A 89 -5.42 18.45 -5.19
CA ALA A 89 -4.05 17.96 -5.04
C ALA A 89 -3.86 16.65 -5.80
N VAL A 90 -4.81 15.71 -5.72
CA VAL A 90 -4.79 14.45 -6.48
C VAL A 90 -4.75 14.72 -7.98
N ARG A 91 -5.61 15.61 -8.50
CA ARG A 91 -5.64 15.96 -9.94
C ARG A 91 -4.35 16.62 -10.39
N LYS A 92 -3.77 17.51 -9.57
CA LYS A 92 -2.46 18.14 -9.86
C LYS A 92 -1.34 17.10 -9.92
N ALA A 93 -1.27 16.21 -8.93
CA ALA A 93 -0.26 15.15 -8.90
C ALA A 93 -0.40 14.18 -10.08
N ALA A 94 -1.63 13.83 -10.46
CA ALA A 94 -1.89 13.01 -11.65
C ALA A 94 -1.43 13.71 -12.95
N ALA A 95 -1.72 15.01 -13.09
CA ALA A 95 -1.31 15.80 -14.24
C ALA A 95 0.22 16.04 -14.29
N GLU A 96 0.88 16.03 -13.13
CA GLU A 96 2.34 16.04 -13.04
C GLU A 96 2.93 14.71 -13.51
N LEU A 97 2.45 13.58 -12.97
CA LEU A 97 2.89 12.24 -13.36
C LEU A 97 2.74 11.99 -14.86
N SER A 98 1.62 12.40 -15.45
CA SER A 98 1.35 12.19 -16.88
C SER A 98 2.33 12.90 -17.82
N ARG A 99 3.21 13.77 -17.31
CA ARG A 99 4.23 14.45 -18.13
C ARG A 99 5.47 13.58 -18.38
N TYR A 100 5.72 12.59 -17.53
CA TYR A 100 6.94 11.77 -17.58
C TYR A 100 6.70 10.27 -17.34
N VAL A 101 5.48 9.87 -17.00
CA VAL A 101 5.07 8.46 -16.90
C VAL A 101 4.05 8.14 -17.98
N ASP A 102 4.45 7.35 -18.97
CA ASP A 102 3.56 6.89 -20.04
C ASP A 102 2.52 5.88 -19.54
N ALA A 103 2.95 4.97 -18.67
CA ALA A 103 2.10 3.93 -18.10
C ALA A 103 2.56 3.57 -16.68
N ILE A 104 1.60 3.46 -15.76
CA ILE A 104 1.82 2.90 -14.43
C ILE A 104 1.62 1.39 -14.52
N GLY A 105 2.66 0.62 -14.17
CA GLY A 105 2.61 -0.83 -14.14
C GLY A 105 1.93 -1.40 -12.89
N ALA A 106 2.04 -0.69 -11.77
CA ALA A 106 1.30 -0.99 -10.54
C ALA A 106 1.20 0.23 -9.62
N MET A 107 0.16 0.26 -8.79
CA MET A 107 -0.01 1.24 -7.72
C MET A 107 -0.28 0.51 -6.39
N ILE A 108 0.49 0.83 -5.36
CA ILE A 108 0.35 0.25 -4.02
C ILE A 108 -0.14 1.34 -3.08
N CYS A 109 -1.38 1.17 -2.59
CA CYS A 109 -2.06 2.15 -1.77
C CYS A 109 -1.88 1.85 -0.28
N THR A 110 -0.83 2.42 0.32
CA THR A 110 -0.50 2.22 1.74
C THR A 110 -0.88 3.41 2.61
N ALA A 111 -1.24 4.54 2.00
CA ALA A 111 -1.66 5.73 2.74
C ALA A 111 -2.89 5.44 3.61
N GLY A 112 -2.78 5.80 4.89
CA GLY A 112 -3.87 5.68 5.86
C GLY A 112 -3.70 6.74 6.95
N VAL A 113 -4.81 7.05 7.62
CA VAL A 113 -4.79 7.90 8.82
C VAL A 113 -4.63 6.99 10.03
N MET A 114 -3.53 7.16 10.75
CA MET A 114 -3.27 6.50 12.04
C MET A 114 -3.15 7.58 13.12
N ALA A 115 -3.52 7.23 14.36
CA ALA A 115 -3.55 8.13 15.52
C ALA A 115 -4.54 9.30 15.40
N LEU A 116 -5.85 8.98 15.44
CA LEU A 116 -6.89 9.98 15.66
C LEU A 116 -6.67 10.71 17.00
N PRO A 117 -7.02 12.01 17.13
CA PRO A 117 -6.78 12.79 18.34
C PRO A 117 -7.44 12.19 19.60
N SER A 118 -8.55 11.48 19.40
CA SER A 118 -9.19 10.67 20.41
C SER A 118 -8.89 9.20 20.15
N TYR A 119 -8.20 8.58 21.11
CA TYR A 119 -8.17 7.13 21.23
C TYR A 119 -9.59 6.65 21.54
N GLN A 120 -10.10 5.72 20.73
CA GLN A 120 -11.37 5.05 21.01
C GLN A 120 -11.09 3.56 21.21
N GLU A 121 -11.51 3.04 22.35
CA GLU A 121 -11.52 1.60 22.59
C GLU A 121 -12.65 0.98 21.77
N SER A 122 -12.32 -0.02 20.96
CA SER A 122 -13.38 -0.85 20.38
C SER A 122 -14.06 -1.62 21.51
N LYS A 123 -15.39 -1.72 21.48
CA LYS A 123 -16.11 -2.68 22.35
C LYS A 123 -15.76 -4.14 22.05
N ASP A 124 -15.01 -4.38 20.98
CA ASP A 124 -14.65 -5.68 20.44
C ASP A 124 -13.44 -6.31 21.18
N GLY A 125 -12.92 -5.67 22.24
CA GLY A 125 -11.93 -6.26 23.14
C GLY A 125 -10.54 -6.46 22.54
N TRP A 126 -10.08 -5.53 21.69
CA TRP A 126 -8.77 -5.62 21.01
C TRP A 126 -7.61 -5.34 21.97
N ILE A 127 -7.86 -4.48 22.96
CA ILE A 127 -6.93 -4.16 24.04
C ILE A 127 -7.71 -4.42 25.33
N ASP A 128 -7.10 -5.16 26.25
CA ASP A 128 -7.70 -5.46 27.55
C ASP A 128 -7.63 -4.25 28.50
N GLU A 129 -8.29 -4.37 29.65
CA GLU A 129 -8.33 -3.34 30.71
C GLU A 129 -6.94 -2.95 31.26
N ASN A 130 -5.91 -3.76 30.99
CA ASN A 130 -4.54 -3.53 31.40
C ASN A 130 -3.67 -2.95 30.28
N GLY A 131 -4.25 -2.64 29.12
CA GLY A 131 -3.54 -2.11 27.96
C GLY A 131 -2.82 -3.17 27.11
N ASN A 132 -3.03 -4.46 27.37
CA ASN A 132 -2.42 -5.52 26.58
C ASN A 132 -3.26 -5.81 25.34
N LEU A 133 -2.59 -6.09 24.23
CA LEU A 133 -3.24 -6.61 23.03
C LEU A 133 -3.87 -7.97 23.33
N ASN A 134 -5.09 -8.15 22.84
CA ASN A 134 -5.79 -9.43 22.85
C ASN A 134 -4.90 -10.51 22.18
N SER A 135 -4.77 -11.68 22.79
CA SER A 135 -3.92 -12.77 22.30
C SER A 135 -4.38 -13.35 20.94
N ALA A 136 -5.61 -13.07 20.52
CA ALA A 136 -6.10 -13.36 19.17
C ALA A 136 -5.48 -12.43 18.10
N ILE A 137 -4.95 -11.26 18.49
CA ILE A 137 -4.26 -10.34 17.60
C ILE A 137 -2.84 -10.84 17.38
N LYS A 138 -2.59 -11.31 16.16
CA LYS A 138 -1.26 -11.70 15.72
C LYS A 138 -0.50 -10.46 15.28
N VAL A 139 0.42 -10.02 16.12
CA VAL A 139 1.28 -8.87 15.81
C VAL A 139 2.20 -9.21 14.64
N LYS A 140 2.26 -8.31 13.67
CA LYS A 140 3.15 -8.39 12.51
C LYS A 140 4.30 -7.40 12.65
N THR A 141 5.44 -7.78 12.12
CA THR A 141 6.51 -6.85 11.78
C THR A 141 6.07 -5.93 10.64
N LEU A 142 6.81 -4.83 10.45
CA LEU A 142 6.58 -3.90 9.34
C LEU A 142 6.64 -4.62 7.99
N ALA A 143 7.66 -5.47 7.79
CA ALA A 143 7.86 -6.22 6.57
C ALA A 143 6.72 -7.22 6.29
N GLU A 144 6.21 -7.89 7.32
CA GLU A 144 5.04 -8.77 7.19
C GLU A 144 3.75 -8.01 6.88
N GLY A 145 3.60 -6.80 7.41
CA GLY A 145 2.50 -5.90 7.08
C GLY A 145 2.55 -5.43 5.62
N ALA A 146 3.75 -5.18 5.09
CA ALA A 146 3.95 -4.65 3.74
C ALA A 146 3.73 -5.70 2.63
N ALA A 147 3.95 -6.98 2.93
CA ALA A 147 3.87 -8.07 1.94
C ALA A 147 2.53 -8.15 1.21
N THR A 148 1.40 -7.92 1.89
CA THR A 148 0.07 -8.08 1.27
C THR A 148 -0.17 -7.09 0.12
N GLY A 149 0.36 -5.86 0.23
CA GLY A 149 0.26 -4.86 -0.85
C GLY A 149 1.06 -5.26 -2.09
N ILE A 150 2.24 -5.83 -1.90
CA ILE A 150 3.09 -6.35 -2.99
C ILE A 150 2.39 -7.52 -3.70
N MET A 151 1.81 -8.43 -2.93
CA MET A 151 1.03 -9.55 -3.46
C MET A 151 -0.15 -9.07 -4.30
N ALA A 152 -0.94 -8.14 -3.78
CA ALA A 152 -2.10 -7.58 -4.49
C ALA A 152 -1.70 -6.88 -5.81
N ALA A 153 -0.51 -6.31 -5.87
CA ALA A 153 -0.02 -5.58 -7.04
C ALA A 153 0.59 -6.48 -8.13
N PHE A 154 1.22 -7.60 -7.77
CA PHE A 154 2.08 -8.34 -8.71
C PHE A 154 1.79 -9.84 -8.82
N ASP A 155 0.86 -10.40 -8.04
CA ASP A 155 0.51 -11.81 -8.17
C ASP A 155 -0.28 -12.06 -9.46
N HIS A 156 0.31 -12.83 -10.39
CA HIS A 156 -0.26 -13.15 -11.70
C HIS A 156 -1.59 -13.91 -11.64
N ARG A 157 -1.94 -14.49 -10.49
CA ARG A 157 -3.25 -15.14 -10.28
C ARG A 157 -4.39 -14.12 -10.19
N LEU A 158 -4.07 -12.85 -9.94
CA LEU A 158 -5.02 -11.75 -9.90
C LEU A 158 -5.15 -11.15 -11.30
N SER A 159 -6.35 -11.17 -11.84
CA SER A 159 -6.68 -10.53 -13.12
C SER A 159 -7.18 -9.10 -12.91
N ASN A 160 -7.09 -8.26 -13.95
CA ASN A 160 -7.58 -6.88 -13.91
C ASN A 160 -9.12 -6.77 -13.80
N GLU A 161 -9.85 -7.86 -14.00
CA GLU A 161 -11.33 -7.87 -14.02
C GLU A 161 -11.94 -8.57 -12.79
N GLY A 162 -11.10 -9.09 -11.88
CA GLY A 162 -11.54 -9.86 -10.72
C GLY A 162 -11.76 -9.03 -9.46
N ARG A 163 -12.52 -9.60 -8.52
CA ARG A 163 -12.64 -9.11 -7.14
C ARG A 163 -11.96 -10.11 -6.23
N TYR A 164 -10.94 -9.68 -5.52
CA TYR A 164 -10.12 -10.57 -4.70
C TYR A 164 -10.05 -10.04 -3.27
N PHE A 165 -10.09 -10.97 -2.32
CA PHE A 165 -9.80 -10.69 -0.93
C PHE A 165 -8.52 -11.43 -0.56
N LEU A 166 -7.55 -10.67 -0.06
CA LEU A 166 -6.31 -11.22 0.47
C LEU A 166 -6.30 -11.01 1.98
N ALA A 167 -6.06 -12.10 2.71
CA ALA A 167 -5.71 -12.05 4.11
C ALA A 167 -4.32 -12.62 4.26
N ASP A 168 -3.42 -11.87 4.89
CA ASP A 168 -2.05 -12.34 5.16
C ASP A 168 -1.30 -12.81 3.90
N GLY A 169 -1.45 -12.07 2.79
CA GLY A 169 -0.85 -12.41 1.50
C GLY A 169 -1.46 -13.61 0.78
N ALA A 170 -2.48 -14.26 1.36
CA ALA A 170 -3.16 -15.40 0.76
C ALA A 170 -4.55 -15.01 0.21
N LEU A 171 -4.87 -15.50 -0.98
CA LEU A 171 -6.23 -15.43 -1.54
C LEU A 171 -7.17 -16.28 -0.70
N THR A 172 -8.24 -15.69 -0.18
CA THR A 172 -9.21 -16.38 0.66
C THR A 172 -10.57 -15.72 0.61
N ALA A 173 -11.61 -16.46 0.99
CA ALA A 173 -12.92 -15.89 1.32
C ALA A 173 -13.14 -15.83 2.85
N GLN A 174 -12.23 -16.41 3.64
CA GLN A 174 -12.34 -16.46 5.09
C GLN A 174 -12.23 -15.05 5.67
N GLY A 175 -13.22 -14.65 6.46
CA GLY A 175 -13.27 -13.30 7.04
C GLY A 175 -13.80 -12.21 6.10
N LEU A 176 -14.15 -12.56 4.86
CA LEU A 176 -14.78 -11.63 3.93
C LEU A 176 -16.21 -11.32 4.40
N LEU A 177 -16.44 -10.06 4.79
CA LEU A 177 -17.76 -9.61 5.25
C LEU A 177 -18.71 -9.44 4.05
N PRO A 178 -20.03 -9.75 4.19
CA PRO A 178 -20.99 -9.55 3.11
C PRO A 178 -21.00 -8.11 2.55
N ALA A 179 -20.83 -7.11 3.43
CA ALA A 179 -20.76 -5.71 3.02
C ALA A 179 -19.53 -5.39 2.13
N ALA A 180 -18.45 -6.17 2.20
CA ALA A 180 -17.24 -5.95 1.42
C ALA A 180 -17.40 -6.32 -0.07
N VAL A 181 -18.45 -7.09 -0.42
CA VAL A 181 -18.76 -7.48 -1.81
C VAL A 181 -20.04 -6.83 -2.35
N ASP A 182 -20.69 -5.97 -1.55
CA ASP A 182 -21.91 -5.28 -1.94
C ASP A 182 -21.59 -4.08 -2.85
N THR A 183 -21.95 -4.22 -4.13
CA THR A 183 -21.71 -3.19 -5.15
C THR A 183 -22.55 -1.93 -4.95
N ALA A 184 -23.72 -2.03 -4.32
CA ALA A 184 -24.56 -0.88 -4.03
C ALA A 184 -23.97 -0.05 -2.88
N ILE A 185 -23.43 -0.70 -1.85
CA ILE A 185 -22.67 -0.03 -0.79
C ILE A 185 -21.41 0.61 -1.38
N ALA A 186 -20.64 -0.10 -2.21
CA ALA A 186 -19.46 0.44 -2.87
C ALA A 186 -19.79 1.70 -3.72
N ALA A 187 -20.83 1.64 -4.55
CA ALA A 187 -21.27 2.78 -5.35
C ALA A 187 -21.73 3.97 -4.50
N LYS A 188 -22.44 3.70 -3.39
CA LYS A 188 -22.84 4.73 -2.43
C LYS A 188 -21.63 5.40 -1.77
N LEU A 189 -20.65 4.61 -1.31
CA LEU A 189 -19.42 5.12 -0.71
C LEU A 189 -18.62 5.95 -1.71
N TRP A 190 -18.53 5.51 -2.96
CA TRP A 190 -17.91 6.29 -4.04
C TRP A 190 -18.56 7.66 -4.21
N GLY A 191 -19.89 7.71 -4.33
CA GLY A 191 -20.63 8.96 -4.46
C GLY A 191 -20.55 9.87 -3.21
N ILE A 192 -20.24 9.31 -2.03
CA ILE A 192 -19.92 10.10 -0.84
C ILE A 192 -18.51 10.66 -0.94
N SER A 193 -17.52 9.85 -1.34
CA SER A 193 -16.12 10.29 -1.45
C SER A 193 -15.92 11.39 -2.48
N GLU A 194 -16.75 11.45 -3.54
CA GLU A 194 -16.66 12.52 -4.54
C GLU A 194 -17.15 13.89 -4.05
N LYS A 195 -17.91 13.94 -2.95
CA LYS A 195 -18.43 15.20 -2.40
C LYS A 195 -17.31 15.92 -1.65
N PRO A 196 -17.01 17.19 -1.98
CA PRO A 196 -16.07 17.97 -1.20
C PRO A 196 -16.53 18.04 0.27
N VAL A 197 -15.62 17.74 1.19
CA VAL A 197 -15.81 18.06 2.60
C VAL A 197 -15.75 19.59 2.69
N LYS A 198 -16.86 20.21 3.08
CA LYS A 198 -16.95 21.67 3.31
C LYS A 198 -16.20 22.06 4.56
#